data_AF-A0AAV2RLF1-F1
#
_entry.id   AF-A0AAV2RLF1-F1
#
_cell.length_a   1.000
_cell.length_b   1.000
_cell.length_c   1.000
_cell.angle_alpha   90.00
_cell.angle_beta   90.00
_cell.angle_gamma   90.00
#
_symmetry.space_group_name_H-M   'P 1'
#
loop_
_entity.id
_entity.type
_entity.pdbx_description
1 polymer ?
#
loop_
_entity_poly.entity_id
_entity_poly.type
_entity_poly.pdbx_seq_one_letter_code
_entity_poly.pdbx_strand_id
1 'polypeptide(L)'
;AFITETMVYLKSVLPLTKKALYFSDGASAQYKNYKNFVNLCHHKSDYEIEAQWLFIATNHGKSPCDGLGGTTKRLIARASLQATENNQILTPFQLFTWADKNI
;
A
#
# COMPACT_ATOMS: atom_id res chain seq x y z
N ALA A 1 9.15 8.26 18.55
CA ALA A 1 8.14 9.33 18.52
C ALA A 1 6.78 8.73 18.17
N PHE A 2 6.43 8.50 16.89
CA PHE A 2 5.06 8.12 16.51
C PHE A 2 4.53 6.78 17.09
N ILE A 3 5.32 5.69 17.07
CA ILE A 3 4.88 4.39 17.64
C ILE A 3 4.67 4.50 19.15
N THR A 4 5.55 5.20 19.86
CA THR A 4 5.49 5.37 21.31
C THR A 4 4.19 6.06 21.71
N GLU A 5 3.86 7.19 21.10
CA GLU A 5 2.61 7.93 21.37
C GLU A 5 1.38 7.07 21.07
N THR A 6 1.41 6.35 19.95
CA THR A 6 0.32 5.44 19.55
C THR A 6 0.14 4.31 20.57
N MET A 7 1.22 3.69 21.03
CA MET A 7 1.14 2.57 21.98
C MET A 7 0.66 3.03 23.36
N VAL A 8 1.11 4.20 23.82
CA VAL A 8 0.62 4.80 25.07
C VAL A 8 -0.88 5.05 24.99
N TYR A 9 -1.35 5.62 23.88
CA TYR A 9 -2.79 5.85 23.67
C TYR A 9 -3.58 4.54 23.55
N LEU A 10 -3.11 3.56 22.78
CA LEU A 10 -3.79 2.27 22.65
C LEU A 10 -3.86 1.54 23.99
N LYS A 11 -2.83 1.63 24.84
CA LYS A 11 -2.85 1.03 26.18
C LYS A 11 -3.86 1.71 27.11
N SER A 12 -4.12 3.01 26.94
CA SER A 12 -5.14 3.72 27.73
C SER A 12 -6.57 3.35 27.31
N VAL A 13 -6.80 3.14 26.01
CA VAL A 13 -8.13 2.78 25.47
C VAL A 13 -8.39 1.27 25.55
N LEU A 14 -7.34 0.45 25.41
CA LEU A 14 -7.40 -1.02 25.35
C LEU A 14 -6.38 -1.64 26.33
N PRO A 15 -6.62 -1.53 27.65
CA PRO A 15 -5.63 -1.94 28.68
C PRO A 15 -5.36 -3.45 28.71
N LEU A 16 -6.24 -4.27 28.13
CA LEU A 16 -6.09 -5.72 28.05
C LEU A 16 -5.33 -6.20 26.80
N THR A 17 -4.79 -5.27 25.99
CA THR A 17 -4.03 -5.61 24.80
C THR A 17 -2.77 -6.38 25.16
N LYS A 18 -2.67 -7.62 24.69
CA LYS A 18 -1.50 -8.49 24.95
C LYS A 18 -0.51 -8.52 23.80
N LYS A 19 -0.97 -8.24 22.58
CA LYS A 19 -0.16 -8.39 21.37
C LYS A 19 -0.52 -7.36 20.30
N ALA A 20 0.50 -6.76 19.70
CA ALA A 20 0.43 -5.89 18.53
C ALA A 20 0.87 -6.67 17.26
N LEU A 21 0.08 -6.55 16.19
CA LEU A 21 0.40 -7.11 14.88
C LEU A 21 0.70 -5.96 13.92
N TYR A 22 1.95 -5.86 13.50
CA TYR A 22 2.38 -4.88 12.51
C TYR A 22 2.42 -5.50 11.12
N PHE A 23 1.91 -4.76 10.14
CA PHE A 23 1.97 -5.14 8.73
C PHE A 23 2.77 -4.07 7.99
N SER A 24 3.83 -4.48 7.30
CA SER A 24 4.60 -3.59 6.42
C SER A 24 4.65 -4.19 5.02
N ASP A 25 4.46 -3.34 4.02
CA ASP A 25 4.64 -3.76 2.64
C ASP A 25 6.13 -3.90 2.33
N GLY A 26 6.46 -4.77 1.38
CA GLY A 26 7.83 -5.13 1.11
C GLY A 26 8.62 -4.05 0.37
N ALA A 27 8.15 -2.80 0.28
CA ALA A 27 8.97 -1.73 -0.27
C ALA A 27 10.34 -1.71 0.43
N SER A 28 11.42 -1.55 -0.35
CA SER A 28 12.79 -1.65 0.17
C SER A 28 13.05 -0.69 1.35
N ALA A 29 12.39 0.47 1.36
CA ALA A 29 12.44 1.45 2.45
C ALA A 29 11.76 0.97 3.75
N GLN A 30 10.80 0.05 3.69
CA GLN A 30 10.08 -0.49 4.85
C GLN A 30 10.66 -1.82 5.33
N TYR A 31 10.98 -2.73 4.40
CA TYR A 31 11.55 -4.04 4.71
C TYR A 31 12.98 -3.94 5.25
N LYS A 32 13.80 -3.00 4.73
CA LYS A 32 15.21 -2.86 5.12
C LYS A 32 15.42 -1.86 6.26
N ASN A 33 14.38 -1.45 6.97
CA ASN A 33 14.50 -0.50 8.07
C ASN A 33 14.87 -1.23 9.38
N TYR A 34 16.14 -1.17 9.78
CA TYR A 34 16.63 -1.76 11.03
C TYR A 34 15.87 -1.25 12.27
N LYS A 35 15.32 -0.03 12.23
CA LYS A 35 14.55 0.54 13.36
C LYS A 35 13.28 -0.25 13.66
N ASN A 36 12.68 -0.89 12.66
CA ASN A 36 11.51 -1.76 12.87
C ASN A 36 11.89 -2.99 13.69
N PHE A 37 13.06 -3.57 13.42
CA PHE A 37 13.59 -4.69 14.22
C PHE A 37 13.95 -4.27 15.63
N VAL A 38 14.58 -3.10 15.81
CA VAL A 38 14.86 -2.54 17.14
C VAL A 38 13.56 -2.36 17.92
N ASN A 39 12.54 -1.75 17.31
CA ASN A 39 11.23 -1.61 17.92
C ASN A 39 10.62 -2.96 18.29
N LEU A 40 10.73 -3.98 17.44
CA LEU A 40 10.24 -5.34 17.72
C LEU A 40 10.95 -5.98 18.92
N CYS A 41 12.29 -5.84 18.98
CA CYS A 41 13.10 -6.40 20.07
C CYS A 41 12.77 -5.77 21.43
N HIS A 42 12.54 -4.45 21.45
CA HIS A 42 12.26 -3.71 22.69
C HIS A 42 10.76 -3.54 22.97
N HIS A 43 9.88 -4.03 22.10
CA HIS A 43 8.44 -3.76 22.21
C HIS A 43 7.84 -4.21 23.55
N LYS A 44 8.23 -5.41 24.00
CA LYS A 44 7.73 -5.98 25.25
C LYS A 44 8.26 -5.23 26.46
N SER A 45 9.53 -4.82 26.45
CA SER A 45 10.11 -4.03 27.55
C SER A 45 9.53 -2.62 27.62
N ASP A 46 9.30 -2.00 26.47
CA ASP A 46 8.93 -0.58 26.41
C ASP A 46 7.43 -0.35 26.66
N TYR A 47 6.58 -1.31 26.25
CA TYR A 47 5.12 -1.14 26.26
C TYR A 47 4.38 -2.21 27.07
N GLU A 48 5.05 -3.28 27.52
CA GLU A 48 4.44 -4.48 28.12
C GLU A 48 3.48 -5.21 27.18
N ILE A 49 3.64 -5.03 25.87
CA ILE A 49 2.83 -5.63 24.82
C ILE A 49 3.75 -6.46 23.93
N GLU A 50 3.40 -7.71 23.64
CA GLU A 50 4.17 -8.51 22.68
C GLU A 50 3.95 -7.98 21.26
N ALA A 51 4.97 -8.00 20.42
CA ALA A 51 4.82 -7.59 19.02
C ALA A 51 5.19 -8.71 18.06
N GLN A 52 4.47 -8.77 16.95
CA GLN A 52 4.85 -9.56 15.79
C GLN A 52 4.75 -8.66 14.57
N TRP A 53 5.78 -8.73 13.73
CA TRP A 53 5.87 -7.93 12.51
C TRP A 53 5.81 -8.83 11.29
N LEU A 54 4.82 -8.62 10.44
CA LEU A 54 4.59 -9.35 9.21
C LEU A 54 5.10 -8.50 8.04
N PHE A 55 6.16 -8.98 7.42
CA PHE A 55 6.72 -8.39 6.21
C PHE A 55 6.13 -9.08 4.99
N ILE A 56 5.33 -8.34 4.22
CA ILE A 56 4.74 -8.84 2.99
C ILE A 56 5.76 -8.65 1.86
N ALA A 57 5.73 -9.52 0.84
CA ALA A 57 6.69 -9.50 -0.25
C ALA A 57 6.82 -8.12 -0.95
N THR A 58 8.05 -7.82 -1.38
CA THR A 58 8.40 -6.67 -2.23
C THR A 58 7.53 -6.63 -3.49
N ASN A 59 7.02 -5.45 -3.85
CA ASN A 59 6.14 -5.11 -5.00
C ASN A 59 4.62 -4.99 -4.74
N HIS A 60 4.23 -4.72 -3.49
CA HIS A 60 2.84 -4.60 -3.06
C HIS A 60 2.07 -5.91 -3.31
N GLY A 61 0.99 -6.14 -2.58
CA GLY A 61 0.01 -7.16 -2.97
C GLY A 61 -0.72 -6.75 -4.24
N LYS A 62 0.01 -6.46 -5.33
CA LYS A 62 -0.58 -6.17 -6.65
C LYS A 62 -1.34 -7.41 -7.04
N SER A 63 -2.64 -7.30 -6.90
CA SER A 63 -3.58 -8.32 -7.31
C SER A 63 -3.63 -8.34 -8.84
N PRO A 64 -4.21 -9.39 -9.43
CA PRO A 64 -4.55 -9.38 -10.85
C PRO A 64 -5.32 -8.11 -11.27
N CYS A 65 -6.12 -7.51 -10.37
CA CYS A 65 -6.86 -6.28 -10.60
C CYS A 65 -5.95 -5.07 -10.86
N ASP A 66 -4.79 -4.99 -10.21
CA ASP A 66 -3.80 -3.94 -10.48
C ASP A 66 -3.19 -4.09 -11.87
N GLY A 67 -3.03 -5.34 -12.33
CA GLY A 67 -2.63 -5.67 -13.70
C GLY A 67 -3.67 -5.28 -14.74
N LEU A 68 -4.96 -5.49 -14.44
CA LEU A 68 -6.08 -5.07 -15.29
C LEU A 68 -6.12 -3.55 -15.43
N GLY A 69 -6.07 -2.82 -14.31
CA GLY A 69 -6.05 -1.36 -14.30
C GLY A 69 -4.81 -0.79 -15.00
N GLY A 70 -3.64 -1.38 -14.76
CA GLY A 70 -2.38 -0.97 -15.41
C GLY A 70 -2.40 -1.21 -16.92
N THR A 71 -2.86 -2.37 -17.36
CA THR A 71 -2.99 -2.71 -18.78
C THR A 71 -3.98 -1.79 -19.47
N THR A 72 -5.15 -1.58 -18.87
CA THR A 72 -6.20 -0.67 -19.36
C THR A 72 -5.63 0.73 -19.57
N LYS A 73 -5.00 1.32 -18.55
CA LYS A 73 -4.36 2.64 -18.63
C LYS A 73 -3.30 2.71 -19.74
N ARG A 74 -2.46 1.68 -19.85
CA ARG A 74 -1.42 1.60 -20.89
C ARG A 74 -2.01 1.60 -22.29
N LEU A 75 -3.07 0.83 -22.52
CA LEU A 75 -3.72 0.72 -23.83
C LEU A 75 -4.41 2.03 -24.22
N ILE A 76 -5.14 2.65 -23.28
CA ILE A 76 -5.78 3.96 -23.47
C ILE A 76 -4.73 5.03 -23.79
N ALA A 77 -3.65 5.11 -23.01
CA ALA A 77 -2.60 6.10 -23.21
C ALA A 77 -1.96 5.94 -24.60
N ARG A 78 -1.67 4.70 -25.02
CA ARG A 78 -1.14 4.43 -26.36
C ARG A 78 -2.12 4.85 -27.45
N ALA A 79 -3.40 4.51 -27.32
CA ALA A 79 -4.42 4.89 -28.29
C ALA A 79 -4.57 6.41 -28.40
N SER A 80 -4.56 7.12 -27.27
CA SER A 80 -4.62 8.59 -27.26
C SER A 80 -3.39 9.24 -27.89
N LEU A 81 -2.19 8.68 -27.67
CA LEU A 81 -0.95 9.17 -28.28
C LEU A 81 -0.86 8.92 -29.79
N GLN A 82 -1.55 7.88 -30.27
CA GLN A 82 -1.61 7.52 -31.70
C GLN A 82 -2.79 8.18 -32.43
N ALA A 83 -3.68 8.86 -31.71
CA ALA A 83 -4.83 9.53 -32.28
C ALA A 83 -4.43 10.82 -33.01
N THR A 84 -5.17 11.16 -34.06
CA THR A 84 -5.11 12.50 -34.67
C THR A 84 -5.58 13.57 -33.68
N GLU A 85 -5.23 14.84 -33.88
CA GLU A 85 -5.49 15.94 -32.94
C GLU A 85 -6.95 16.00 -32.44
N ASN A 86 -7.92 15.62 -33.28
CA ASN A 86 -9.35 15.65 -32.95
C ASN A 86 -9.88 14.38 -32.25
N ASN A 87 -9.07 13.32 -32.14
CA ASN A 87 -9.50 12.00 -31.65
C ASN A 87 -8.78 11.57 -30.36
N GLN A 88 -8.08 12.48 -29.71
CA GLN A 88 -7.41 12.21 -28.44
C GLN A 88 -8.43 11.93 -27.32
N ILE A 89 -8.04 11.11 -26.36
CA ILE A 89 -8.88 10.74 -25.21
C ILE A 89 -8.58 11.73 -24.08
N LEU A 90 -9.35 12.82 -24.03
CA LEU A 90 -9.06 13.96 -23.14
C LEU A 90 -10.02 14.04 -21.94
N THR A 91 -11.10 13.26 -21.95
CA THR A 91 -12.12 13.29 -20.90
C THR A 91 -12.35 11.91 -20.28
N PRO A 92 -12.80 11.84 -19.01
CA PRO A 92 -13.18 10.57 -18.39
C PRO A 92 -14.25 9.79 -19.15
N PHE A 93 -15.19 10.49 -19.79
CA PHE A 93 -16.24 9.84 -20.57
C PHE A 93 -15.70 9.19 -21.85
N GLN A 94 -14.77 9.87 -22.55
CA GLN A 94 -14.07 9.29 -23.70
C GLN A 94 -13.21 8.09 -23.27
N LEU A 95 -12.57 8.18 -22.10
CA LEU A 95 -11.79 7.07 -21.54
C LEU A 95 -12.69 5.86 -21.28
N PHE A 96 -13.84 6.05 -20.63
CA PHE A 96 -14.83 4.99 -20.40
C PHE A 96 -15.32 4.39 -21.71
N THR A 97 -15.76 5.24 -22.66
CA THR A 97 -16.27 4.80 -23.96
C THR A 97 -15.22 4.01 -24.75
N TRP A 98 -13.96 4.44 -24.68
CA TRP A 98 -12.87 3.71 -25.32
C TRP A 98 -12.62 2.36 -24.65
N ALA A 99 -12.60 2.32 -23.32
CA ALA A 99 -12.37 1.08 -22.57
C ALA A 99 -13.48 0.05 -22.83
N ASP A 100 -14.75 0.48 -22.73
CA ASP A 100 -15.93 -0.36 -22.99
C ASP A 100 -15.94 -0.97 -24.41
N LYS A 101 -15.40 -0.23 -25.39
CA LYS A 101 -15.33 -0.69 -26.78
C LYS A 101 -14.14 -1.61 -27.08
N ASN A 102 -13.03 -1.51 -26.35
CA ASN A 102 -11.74 -2.09 -26.77
C ASN A 102 -11.13 -3.08 -25.77
N ILE A 103 -11.73 -3.26 -24.58
CA ILE A 103 -11.27 -4.16 -23.53
C ILE A 103 -12.41 -5.11 -23.18
#